data_AF-A0A1I4TQZ1-F1
#
_entry.id   AF-A0A1I4TQZ1-F1
#
_cell.length_a   1.000
_cell.length_b   1.000
_cell.length_c   1.000
_cell.angle_alpha   90.00
_cell.angle_beta   90.00
_cell.angle_gamma   90.00
#
_symmetry.space_group_name_H-M   'P 1'
#
loop_
_entity.id
_entity.type
_entity.pdbx_description
1 polymer ?
#
loop_
_entity_poly.entity_id
_entity_poly.type
_entity_poly.pdbx_seq_one_letter_code
_entity_poly.pdbx_strand_id
1 'polypeptide(L)'
;MVVIRFSRELSLRSNTLKDDIVMVNGNLTVTGILEDAMEVNISLMMVFGHVTVQNLFTFSQICIAGDLTVHNAIIADSSYDYSLHVGGNLKAGLIIEYHHSFYIQGTVNAGYMYTTHANAPRGPLQSNLQDAHFIDEVITKEELDLDKALKKIMAGVSIVRNMHEGMPEH
;
A
#
# COMPACT_ATOMS: atom_id res chain seq x y z
N MET A 1 13.10 7.08 -20.03
CA MET A 1 13.29 5.66 -19.68
C MET A 1 14.65 5.44 -19.05
N VAL A 2 14.69 5.50 -17.72
CA VAL A 2 15.82 5.05 -16.90
C VAL A 2 15.44 3.68 -16.35
N VAL A 3 16.37 2.71 -16.43
CA VAL A 3 16.20 1.38 -15.85
C VAL A 3 17.27 1.19 -14.78
N ILE A 4 16.86 1.16 -13.53
CA ILE A 4 17.78 0.87 -12.42
C ILE A 4 17.67 -0.60 -12.05
N ARG A 5 18.81 -1.30 -12.08
CA ARG A 5 18.91 -2.73 -11.77
C ARG A 5 19.79 -2.96 -10.56
N PHE A 6 19.21 -3.54 -9.51
CA PHE A 6 19.94 -3.99 -8.34
C PHE A 6 20.09 -5.52 -8.37
N SER A 7 21.32 -6.02 -8.23
CA SER A 7 21.67 -7.44 -8.37
C SER A 7 21.90 -8.18 -7.05
N ARG A 8 21.44 -7.60 -5.93
CA ARG A 8 21.56 -8.16 -4.57
C ARG A 8 20.49 -7.56 -3.65
N GLU A 9 20.38 -8.08 -2.42
CA GLU A 9 19.53 -7.49 -1.37
C GLU A 9 19.78 -5.98 -1.25
N LEU A 10 18.71 -5.21 -1.31
CA LEU A 10 18.74 -3.76 -1.26
C LEU A 10 18.06 -3.28 0.02
N SER A 11 18.78 -2.54 0.84
CA SER A 11 18.24 -1.84 2.01
C SER A 11 18.34 -0.33 1.79
N LEU A 12 17.20 0.33 1.68
CA LEU A 12 17.12 1.79 1.51
C LEU A 12 16.40 2.42 2.71
N ARG A 13 16.87 3.61 3.15
CA ARG A 13 16.22 4.35 4.24
C ARG A 13 14.88 4.93 3.81
N SER A 14 14.81 5.39 2.57
CA SER A 14 13.60 5.74 1.83
C SER A 14 13.90 5.43 0.37
N ASN A 15 12.91 4.95 -0.38
CA ASN A 15 13.02 4.85 -1.82
C ASN A 15 11.84 5.53 -2.47
N THR A 16 12.12 6.69 -3.04
CA THR A 16 11.22 7.32 -3.98
C THR A 16 11.65 6.88 -5.36
N LEU A 17 10.77 6.17 -6.07
CA LEU A 17 11.01 5.81 -7.45
C LEU A 17 10.71 7.03 -8.34
N LYS A 18 11.76 7.79 -8.69
CA LYS A 18 11.70 8.89 -9.65
C LYS A 18 11.94 8.46 -11.10
N ASP A 19 12.12 7.15 -11.31
CA ASP A 19 12.48 6.55 -12.58
C ASP A 19 11.30 5.76 -13.16
N ASP A 20 11.19 5.75 -14.49
CA ASP A 20 10.10 5.06 -15.21
C ASP A 20 10.03 3.55 -14.88
N ILE A 21 11.18 2.87 -14.71
CA ILE A 21 11.22 1.43 -14.44
C ILE A 21 12.34 1.05 -13.46
N VAL A 22 11.99 0.32 -12.40
CA VAL A 22 12.94 -0.22 -11.44
C VAL A 22 12.80 -1.73 -11.29
N MET A 23 13.93 -2.44 -11.35
CA MET A 23 13.98 -3.90 -11.23
C MET A 23 14.96 -4.33 -10.12
N VAL A 24 14.47 -5.10 -9.16
CA VAL A 24 15.26 -5.66 -8.06
C VAL A 24 15.31 -7.18 -8.21
N ASN A 25 16.49 -7.70 -8.54
CA ASN A 25 16.73 -9.14 -8.65
C ASN A 25 17.10 -9.74 -7.29
N GLY A 26 16.11 -9.84 -6.40
CA GLY A 26 16.28 -10.33 -5.03
C GLY A 26 15.27 -9.69 -4.09
N ASN A 27 15.57 -9.74 -2.79
CA ASN A 27 14.73 -9.12 -1.76
C ASN A 27 14.95 -7.61 -1.69
N LEU A 28 13.90 -6.88 -1.33
CA LEU A 28 13.95 -5.45 -1.05
C LEU A 28 13.50 -5.18 0.37
N THR A 29 14.30 -4.46 1.13
CA THR A 29 13.92 -3.90 2.43
C THR A 29 13.97 -2.38 2.37
N VAL A 30 12.89 -1.70 2.77
CA VAL A 30 12.83 -0.25 2.86
C VAL A 30 12.41 0.14 4.27
N THR A 31 13.30 0.71 5.06
CA THR A 31 13.01 1.02 6.48
C THR A 31 12.11 2.22 6.68
N GLY A 32 11.79 2.94 5.61
CA GLY A 32 10.90 4.10 5.60
C GLY A 32 9.81 3.92 4.56
N ILE A 33 9.68 4.90 3.67
CA ILE A 33 8.65 4.91 2.65
C ILE A 33 9.17 4.31 1.37
N LEU A 34 8.40 3.37 0.80
CA LEU A 34 8.46 3.04 -0.63
C LEU A 34 7.29 3.77 -1.31
N GLU A 35 7.62 4.64 -2.25
CA GLU A 35 6.65 5.39 -3.03
C GLU A 35 6.99 5.27 -4.52
N ASP A 36 6.00 4.92 -5.33
CA ASP A 36 6.10 4.90 -6.80
C ASP A 36 5.35 6.08 -7.43
N ALA A 37 5.75 6.47 -8.64
CA ALA A 37 5.20 7.62 -9.38
C ALA A 37 5.32 9.01 -8.71
N MET A 38 6.27 9.19 -7.78
CA MET A 38 6.59 10.53 -7.28
C MET A 38 7.39 11.29 -8.36
N GLU A 39 6.84 12.39 -8.87
CA GLU A 39 7.44 13.25 -9.93
C GLU A 39 7.43 12.68 -11.36
N VAL A 40 6.91 11.46 -11.58
CA VAL A 40 6.67 10.88 -12.91
C VAL A 40 5.20 10.45 -13.02
N ASN A 41 4.62 10.54 -14.23
CA ASN A 41 3.20 10.22 -14.41
C ASN A 41 2.89 8.72 -14.24
N ILE A 42 3.85 7.84 -14.57
CA ILE A 42 3.70 6.37 -14.58
C ILE A 42 5.04 5.74 -14.22
N SER A 43 5.05 4.75 -13.33
CA SER A 43 6.23 3.95 -13.01
C SER A 43 5.93 2.46 -12.97
N LEU A 44 6.95 1.64 -13.24
CA LEU A 44 6.89 0.19 -13.05
C LEU A 44 8.00 -0.27 -12.10
N MET A 45 7.61 -0.90 -11.00
CA MET A 45 8.53 -1.59 -10.11
C MET A 45 8.36 -3.11 -10.20
N MET A 46 9.47 -3.83 -10.35
CA MET A 46 9.49 -5.29 -10.29
C MET A 46 10.50 -5.76 -9.24
N VAL A 47 10.04 -6.59 -8.30
CA VAL A 47 10.88 -7.25 -7.30
C VAL A 47 10.76 -8.75 -7.46
N PHE A 48 11.86 -9.43 -7.78
CA PHE A 48 11.89 -10.87 -8.02
C PHE A 48 12.02 -11.71 -6.73
N GLY A 49 11.99 -11.07 -5.56
CA GLY A 49 11.99 -11.70 -4.23
C GLY A 49 10.90 -11.15 -3.32
N HIS A 50 11.18 -11.13 -2.01
CA HIS A 50 10.28 -10.59 -0.98
C HIS A 50 10.49 -9.08 -0.81
N VAL A 51 9.42 -8.36 -0.42
CA VAL A 51 9.49 -6.94 -0.05
C VAL A 51 9.11 -6.78 1.41
N THR A 52 9.96 -6.09 2.17
CA THR A 52 9.65 -5.62 3.52
C THR A 52 9.76 -4.10 3.55
N VAL A 53 8.72 -3.40 4.00
CA VAL A 53 8.71 -1.94 4.04
C VAL A 53 7.98 -1.39 5.27
N GLN A 54 8.36 -0.20 5.74
CA GLN A 54 7.62 0.46 6.83
C GLN A 54 6.26 0.99 6.34
N ASN A 55 6.23 1.80 5.29
CA ASN A 55 5.01 2.29 4.63
C ASN A 55 5.13 2.16 3.11
N LEU A 56 4.04 1.75 2.45
CA LEU A 56 3.94 1.69 0.99
C LEU A 56 2.89 2.69 0.51
N PHE A 57 3.30 3.61 -0.36
CA PHE A 57 2.38 4.46 -1.12
C PHE A 57 2.52 4.05 -2.58
N THR A 58 1.42 3.66 -3.20
CA THR A 58 1.47 3.22 -4.60
C THR A 58 0.39 3.87 -5.43
N PHE A 59 0.82 4.44 -6.54
CA PHE A 59 -0.02 5.18 -7.48
C PHE A 59 0.14 4.68 -8.92
N SER A 60 1.07 3.75 -9.15
CA SER A 60 1.27 3.10 -10.43
C SER A 60 1.50 1.58 -10.27
N GLN A 61 2.36 0.97 -11.08
CA GLN A 61 2.46 -0.48 -11.17
C GLN A 61 3.60 -1.04 -10.32
N ILE A 62 3.26 -1.91 -9.36
CA ILE A 62 4.23 -2.68 -8.57
C ILE A 62 3.95 -4.18 -8.71
N CYS A 63 4.97 -4.95 -9.06
CA CYS A 63 4.92 -6.40 -9.17
C CYS A 63 5.97 -7.06 -8.26
N ILE A 64 5.54 -7.90 -7.33
CA ILE A 64 6.37 -8.60 -6.36
C ILE A 64 6.18 -10.10 -6.56
N ALA A 65 7.26 -10.84 -6.81
CA ALA A 65 7.20 -12.28 -7.00
C ALA A 65 7.00 -13.05 -5.67
N GLY A 66 7.56 -12.55 -4.57
CA GLY A 66 7.46 -13.14 -3.24
C GLY A 66 6.37 -12.51 -2.36
N ASP A 67 6.58 -12.59 -1.04
CA ASP A 67 5.71 -11.96 -0.05
C ASP A 67 5.92 -10.44 0.03
N LEU A 68 4.87 -9.72 0.41
CA LEU A 68 4.91 -8.31 0.77
C LEU A 68 4.56 -8.15 2.26
N THR A 69 5.52 -7.67 3.05
CA THR A 69 5.31 -7.27 4.44
C THR A 69 5.41 -5.76 4.56
N VAL A 70 4.32 -5.12 4.97
CA VAL A 70 4.26 -3.69 5.27
C VAL A 70 3.99 -3.53 6.76
N HIS A 71 4.89 -2.87 7.49
CA HIS A 71 4.76 -2.81 8.94
C HIS A 71 3.63 -1.91 9.41
N ASN A 72 3.36 -0.82 8.69
CA ASN A 72 2.34 0.15 9.06
C ASN A 72 1.21 0.22 8.03
N ALA A 73 1.33 1.06 7.00
CA ALA A 73 0.23 1.33 6.08
C ALA A 73 0.60 1.09 4.61
N ILE A 74 -0.38 0.56 3.87
CA ILE A 74 -0.45 0.60 2.42
C ILE A 74 -1.52 1.63 2.04
N ILE A 75 -1.14 2.65 1.30
CA ILE A 75 -2.06 3.59 0.66
C ILE A 75 -1.90 3.39 -0.84
N ALA A 76 -2.96 2.92 -1.48
CA ALA A 76 -2.97 2.66 -2.91
C ALA A 76 -4.09 3.49 -3.54
N ASP A 77 -3.73 4.41 -4.43
CA ASP A 77 -4.68 5.28 -5.12
C ASP A 77 -4.35 5.40 -6.61
N SER A 78 -5.31 5.15 -7.49
CA SER A 78 -5.11 5.38 -8.93
C SER A 78 -6.40 5.62 -9.70
N SER A 79 -6.27 5.96 -10.99
CA SER A 79 -7.40 6.12 -11.90
C SER A 79 -7.91 4.79 -12.48
N TYR A 80 -7.95 3.71 -11.68
CA TYR A 80 -8.42 2.36 -12.07
C TYR A 80 -7.49 1.57 -13.01
N ASP A 81 -6.40 2.16 -13.48
CA ASP A 81 -5.55 1.57 -14.53
C ASP A 81 -4.28 0.88 -14.00
N TYR A 82 -4.04 0.97 -12.69
CA TYR A 82 -2.81 0.47 -12.06
C TYR A 82 -3.08 -0.55 -10.96
N SER A 83 -2.02 -1.28 -10.61
CA SER A 83 -2.18 -2.40 -9.70
C SER A 83 -0.95 -2.75 -8.90
N LEU A 84 -1.20 -3.34 -7.73
CA LEU A 84 -0.23 -4.01 -6.89
C LEU A 84 -0.40 -5.53 -7.04
N HIS A 85 0.62 -6.19 -7.59
CA HIS A 85 0.69 -7.64 -7.72
C HIS A 85 1.64 -8.23 -6.66
N VAL A 86 1.17 -9.24 -5.94
CA VAL A 86 1.97 -9.99 -4.96
C VAL A 86 1.79 -11.48 -5.22
N GLY A 87 2.89 -12.16 -5.59
CA GLY A 87 2.92 -13.60 -5.85
C GLY A 87 2.87 -14.45 -4.57
N GLY A 88 3.24 -13.88 -3.42
CA GLY A 88 3.14 -14.50 -2.11
C GLY A 88 1.99 -13.96 -1.25
N ASN A 89 2.20 -13.98 0.05
CA ASN A 89 1.29 -13.41 1.05
C ASN A 89 1.47 -11.90 1.19
N LEU A 90 0.40 -11.22 1.60
CA LEU A 90 0.38 -9.81 1.95
C LEU A 90 0.12 -9.65 3.44
N LYS A 91 1.02 -8.98 4.16
CA LYS A 91 0.81 -8.57 5.55
C LYS A 91 0.90 -7.05 5.67
N ALA A 92 -0.08 -6.42 6.33
CA ALA A 92 -0.09 -4.99 6.60
C ALA A 92 -0.74 -4.65 7.95
N GLY A 93 -0.42 -3.49 8.54
CA GLY A 93 -1.20 -2.95 9.66
C GLY A 93 -2.52 -2.37 9.18
N LEU A 94 -2.44 -1.50 8.18
CA LEU A 94 -3.55 -0.82 7.51
C LEU A 94 -3.40 -0.95 5.99
N ILE A 95 -4.52 -1.22 5.30
CA ILE A 95 -4.63 -1.11 3.85
C ILE A 95 -5.77 -0.14 3.53
N ILE A 96 -5.46 0.88 2.73
CA ILE A 96 -6.44 1.74 2.06
C ILE A 96 -6.23 1.52 0.57
N GLU A 97 -7.18 0.82 -0.03
CA GLU A 97 -7.31 0.70 -1.48
C GLU A 97 -8.38 1.69 -1.93
N TYR A 98 -7.95 2.66 -2.75
CA TYR A 98 -8.80 3.67 -3.36
C TYR A 98 -8.62 3.60 -4.86
N HIS A 99 -9.53 2.95 -5.58
CA HIS A 99 -9.46 2.85 -7.04
C HIS A 99 -8.21 2.15 -7.62
N HIS A 100 -7.50 1.35 -6.83
CA HIS A 100 -6.28 0.65 -7.22
C HIS A 100 -6.47 -0.85 -7.20
N SER A 101 -6.08 -1.56 -8.26
CA SER A 101 -6.31 -3.01 -8.32
C SER A 101 -5.28 -3.79 -7.48
N PHE A 102 -5.74 -4.78 -6.72
CA PHE A 102 -4.86 -5.70 -5.98
C PHE A 102 -4.99 -7.12 -6.52
N TYR A 103 -3.85 -7.72 -6.86
CA TYR A 103 -3.76 -9.11 -7.31
C TYR A 103 -2.81 -9.88 -6.40
N ILE A 104 -3.38 -10.55 -5.40
CA ILE A 104 -2.63 -11.30 -4.38
C ILE A 104 -2.88 -12.80 -4.60
N GLN A 105 -1.83 -13.57 -4.83
CA GLN A 105 -1.93 -15.02 -5.02
C GLN A 105 -2.01 -15.79 -3.69
N GLY A 106 -1.33 -15.28 -2.65
CA GLY A 106 -1.34 -15.85 -1.30
C GLY A 106 -2.47 -15.31 -0.42
N THR A 107 -2.25 -15.35 0.90
CA THR A 107 -3.20 -14.84 1.89
C THR A 107 -2.98 -13.36 2.19
N VAL A 108 -4.05 -12.64 2.55
CA VAL A 108 -3.98 -11.26 3.05
C VAL A 108 -4.25 -11.26 4.54
N ASN A 109 -3.34 -10.67 5.30
CA ASN A 109 -3.48 -10.42 6.72
C ASN A 109 -3.26 -8.93 7.00
N ALA A 110 -4.38 -8.21 7.17
CA ALA A 110 -4.38 -6.80 7.52
C ALA A 110 -5.15 -6.58 8.82
N GLY A 111 -4.64 -5.71 9.71
CA GLY A 111 -5.38 -5.31 10.90
C GLY A 111 -6.62 -4.50 10.53
N TYR A 112 -6.43 -3.51 9.67
CA TYR A 112 -7.48 -2.64 9.16
C TYR A 112 -7.44 -2.58 7.63
N MET A 113 -8.61 -2.58 7.00
CA MET A 113 -8.74 -2.60 5.56
C MET A 113 -9.95 -1.79 5.12
N TYR A 114 -9.72 -0.84 4.22
CA TYR A 114 -10.72 -0.08 3.50
C TYR A 114 -10.49 -0.26 2.00
N THR A 115 -11.56 -0.56 1.26
CA THR A 115 -11.49 -0.80 -0.19
C THR A 115 -12.66 -0.12 -0.88
N THR A 116 -12.41 0.67 -1.93
CA THR A 116 -13.49 1.14 -2.81
C THR A 116 -13.80 0.13 -3.92
N HIS A 117 -12.86 -0.78 -4.23
CA HIS A 117 -13.05 -1.93 -5.12
C HIS A 117 -13.28 -3.24 -4.38
N ALA A 118 -14.46 -3.41 -3.79
CA ALA A 118 -14.92 -4.72 -3.34
C ALA A 118 -15.68 -5.51 -4.44
N ASN A 119 -15.56 -5.12 -5.73
CA ASN A 119 -16.41 -5.66 -6.80
C ASN A 119 -15.91 -6.94 -7.50
N ALA A 120 -14.83 -7.57 -7.02
CA ALA A 120 -14.70 -9.00 -7.17
C ALA A 120 -15.25 -9.64 -5.87
N PRO A 121 -16.42 -10.31 -5.87
CA PRO A 121 -17.00 -10.91 -4.66
C PRO A 121 -16.15 -12.04 -4.04
N ARG A 122 -14.91 -12.23 -4.51
CA ARG A 122 -13.90 -13.21 -4.09
C ARG A 122 -12.47 -12.65 -4.18
N GLY A 123 -12.30 -11.34 -4.22
CA GLY A 123 -10.98 -10.71 -4.07
C GLY A 123 -10.41 -11.01 -2.67
N PRO A 124 -9.07 -11.08 -2.53
CA PRO A 124 -8.45 -11.41 -1.24
C PRO A 124 -8.56 -10.27 -0.21
N LEU A 125 -8.99 -9.07 -0.64
CA LEU A 125 -9.26 -7.94 0.23
C LEU A 125 -10.70 -8.01 0.75
N GLN A 126 -10.85 -8.17 2.07
CA GLN A 126 -12.12 -8.11 2.77
C GLN A 126 -12.12 -6.87 3.67
N SER A 127 -12.76 -5.79 3.20
CA SER A 127 -12.86 -4.54 3.95
C SER A 127 -13.49 -4.79 5.33
N ASN A 128 -12.85 -4.29 6.37
CA ASN A 128 -13.38 -4.25 7.73
C ASN A 128 -13.55 -2.81 8.25
N LEU A 129 -13.27 -1.82 7.40
CA LEU A 129 -13.53 -0.40 7.63
C LEU A 129 -14.62 0.15 6.71
N GLN A 130 -15.11 1.33 7.07
CA GLN A 130 -16.10 2.16 6.40
C GLN A 130 -15.68 3.62 6.61
N ASP A 131 -16.21 4.55 5.83
CA ASP A 131 -15.85 5.97 5.84
C ASP A 131 -15.90 6.57 7.26
N ALA A 132 -16.93 6.19 8.03
CA ALA A 132 -17.14 6.69 9.40
C ALA A 132 -16.05 6.29 10.40
N HIS A 133 -15.22 5.29 10.07
CA HIS A 133 -14.11 4.84 10.91
C HIS A 133 -12.86 5.71 10.76
N PHE A 134 -12.80 6.62 9.77
CA PHE A 134 -11.68 7.53 9.62
C PHE A 134 -11.83 8.78 10.50
N ILE A 135 -10.71 9.23 11.06
CA ILE A 135 -10.65 10.52 11.76
C ILE A 135 -10.35 11.64 10.77
N ASP A 136 -10.67 12.87 11.18
CA ASP A 136 -10.30 14.08 10.48
C ASP A 136 -10.62 14.06 8.98
N GLU A 137 -11.68 13.39 8.55
CA GLU A 137 -12.10 13.38 7.13
C GLU A 137 -10.98 12.95 6.16
N VAL A 138 -10.03 12.10 6.61
CA VAL A 138 -8.98 11.55 5.73
C VAL A 138 -9.60 10.78 4.57
N ILE A 139 -10.72 10.11 4.82
CA ILE A 139 -11.59 9.55 3.79
C ILE A 139 -12.96 10.20 3.93
N THR A 140 -13.48 10.67 2.80
CA THR A 140 -14.87 11.07 2.64
C THR A 140 -15.56 10.12 1.67
N LYS A 141 -16.88 10.29 1.47
CA LYS A 141 -17.62 9.54 0.45
C LYS A 141 -17.15 9.80 -0.98
N GLU A 142 -16.43 10.90 -1.18
CA GLU A 142 -16.11 11.45 -2.50
C GLU A 142 -14.63 11.27 -2.83
N GLU A 143 -13.76 11.35 -1.81
CA GLU A 143 -12.31 11.33 -2.00
C GLU A 143 -11.53 10.78 -0.80
N LEU A 144 -10.32 10.31 -1.11
CA LEU A 144 -9.23 10.12 -0.15
C LEU A 144 -8.38 11.41 -0.15
N ASP A 145 -8.29 12.10 0.99
CA ASP A 145 -7.32 13.19 1.18
C ASP A 145 -5.93 12.58 1.40
N LEU A 146 -5.27 12.26 0.29
CA LEU A 146 -3.97 11.60 0.26
C LEU A 146 -2.90 12.39 1.04
N ASP A 147 -2.91 13.71 0.87
CA ASP A 147 -1.97 14.63 1.49
C ASP A 147 -2.06 14.57 3.03
N LYS A 148 -3.28 14.51 3.56
CA LYS A 148 -3.55 14.38 4.99
C LYS A 148 -3.25 12.98 5.50
N ALA A 149 -3.61 11.94 4.74
CA ALA A 149 -3.28 10.55 5.06
C ALA A 149 -1.76 10.38 5.21
N LEU A 150 -1.00 10.83 4.21
CA LEU A 150 0.46 10.86 4.18
C LEU A 150 1.03 11.55 5.41
N LYS A 151 0.65 12.81 5.67
CA LYS A 151 1.15 13.60 6.80
C LYS A 151 0.93 12.90 8.14
N LYS A 152 -0.24 12.29 8.36
CA LYS A 152 -0.54 11.58 9.61
C LYS A 152 0.23 10.27 9.75
N ILE A 153 0.27 9.46 8.70
CA ILE A 153 1.01 8.18 8.69
C ILE A 153 2.50 8.43 8.92
N MET A 154 3.07 9.45 8.28
CA MET A 154 4.47 9.86 8.48
C MET A 154 4.75 10.37 9.90
N ALA A 155 3.76 11.00 10.54
CA ALA A 155 3.85 11.43 11.93
C ALA A 155 3.59 10.29 12.94
N GLY A 156 3.30 9.07 12.49
CA GLY A 156 2.93 7.95 13.37
C GLY A 156 1.57 8.11 14.05
N VAL A 157 0.71 8.96 13.49
CA VAL A 157 -0.64 9.22 14.01
C VAL A 157 -1.63 8.29 13.30
N SER A 158 -2.44 7.56 14.07
CA SER A 158 -3.51 6.73 13.51
C SER A 158 -4.50 7.58 12.71
N ILE A 159 -4.93 7.08 11.55
CA ILE A 159 -6.01 7.66 10.75
C ILE A 159 -7.35 6.93 10.93
N VAL A 160 -7.34 5.83 11.69
CA VAL A 160 -8.52 5.03 12.05
C VAL A 160 -8.89 5.35 13.50
N ARG A 161 -10.19 5.54 13.76
CA ARG A 161 -10.75 5.73 15.11
C ARG A 161 -10.45 4.51 15.98
N ASN A 162 -10.28 4.73 17.29
CA ASN A 162 -10.18 3.63 18.24
C ASN A 162 -11.50 2.84 18.26
N MET A 163 -11.51 1.65 17.68
CA MET A 163 -12.70 0.77 17.59
C MET A 163 -13.17 0.22 18.96
N HIS A 164 -12.51 0.61 20.07
CA HIS A 164 -12.89 0.24 21.44
C HIS A 164 -13.80 1.26 22.15
N GLU A 165 -14.00 2.46 21.60
CA GLU A 165 -14.92 3.46 22.16
C GLU A 165 -16.30 3.31 21.50
N GLY A 166 -17.08 2.32 21.93
CA GLY A 166 -18.45 2.17 21.41
C GLY A 166 -19.17 0.86 21.68
N MET A 167 -18.55 -0.13 22.33
CA MET A 167 -19.31 -1.29 22.81
C MET A 167 -20.10 -0.87 24.06
N PRO A 168 -21.44 -0.94 24.07
CA PRO A 168 -22.18 -0.76 25.30
C PRO A 168 -21.76 -1.86 26.28
N GLU A 169 -21.39 -1.46 27.50
CA GLU A 169 -21.20 -2.40 28.60
C GLU A 169 -22.53 -3.16 28.79
N HIS A 170 -22.47 -4.48 28.67
CA HIS A 170 -23.58 -5.38 29.00
C HIS A 170 -23.63 -5.64 30.51
#